data_AF-A0A7Z7BXT5-F1
#
_entry.id   AF-A0A7Z7BXT5-F1
#
_cell.length_a   1.000
_cell.length_b   1.000
_cell.length_c   1.000
_cell.angle_alpha   90.00
_cell.angle_beta   90.00
_cell.angle_gamma   90.00
#
_symmetry.space_group_name_H-M   'P 1'
#
loop_
_entity.id
_entity.type
_entity.pdbx_description
1 polymer ?
#
loop_
_entity_poly.entity_id
_entity_poly.type
_entity_poly.pdbx_seq_one_letter_code
_entity_poly.pdbx_strand_id
1 'polypeptide(L)'
;MTDTAAIQDQLRELLDGERGLKELLGANPEWYPVLIRQLELAVGDARIIYLGAAIASGLSTVTLRIGIFTEHTVVAAEVIDDSTPGAQVVTRVESRAGLLRFELSGGTESDNSSESSWQGGFRVRAFYRSGLVVTVPANVVDTEAKRVSVHAVLDGIRADLQARPPSSVLDD
;
A
#
# COMPACT_ATOMS: atom_id res chain seq x y z
N MET A 1 3.08 26.00 -0.78
CA MET A 1 2.05 25.32 -1.59
C MET A 1 2.76 24.26 -2.39
N THR A 2 2.56 23.00 -2.04
CA THR A 2 2.99 21.90 -2.91
C THR A 2 2.06 21.91 -4.12
N ASP A 3 2.62 21.81 -5.31
CA ASP A 3 1.84 21.81 -6.54
C ASP A 3 1.03 20.52 -6.62
N THR A 4 -0.30 20.61 -6.48
CA THR A 4 -1.21 19.46 -6.55
C THR A 4 -0.99 18.67 -7.85
N ALA A 5 -0.63 19.34 -8.95
CA ALA A 5 -0.31 18.67 -10.21
C ALA A 5 0.94 17.77 -10.08
N ALA A 6 1.97 18.22 -9.36
CA ALA A 6 3.18 17.45 -9.13
C ALA A 6 2.93 16.18 -8.30
N ILE A 7 2.02 16.22 -7.32
CA ILE A 7 1.66 15.03 -6.52
C ILE A 7 0.84 14.04 -7.35
N GLN A 8 -0.05 14.53 -8.21
CA GLN A 8 -0.82 13.68 -9.13
C GLN A 8 0.10 12.99 -10.15
N ASP A 9 1.07 13.71 -10.69
CA ASP A 9 2.04 13.16 -11.63
C ASP A 9 2.96 12.15 -10.93
N GLN A 10 3.40 12.46 -9.70
CA GLN A 10 4.16 11.52 -8.87
C GLN A 10 3.35 10.25 -8.56
N LEU A 11 2.07 10.37 -8.22
CA LEU A 11 1.19 9.23 -7.96
C LEU A 11 1.08 8.33 -9.19
N ARG A 12 0.87 8.91 -10.37
CA ARG A 12 0.77 8.18 -11.64
C ARG A 12 2.08 7.50 -12.02
N GLU A 13 3.20 8.21 -11.91
CA GLU A 13 4.54 7.66 -12.18
C GLU A 13 4.85 6.48 -11.25
N LEU A 14 4.54 6.61 -9.96
CA LEU A 14 4.74 5.55 -8.98
C LEU A 14 3.86 4.33 -9.29
N LEU A 15 2.60 4.53 -9.68
CA LEU A 15 1.72 3.44 -10.10
C LEU A 15 2.23 2.77 -11.38
N ASP A 16 2.63 3.53 -12.39
CA ASP A 16 3.15 3.01 -13.66
C ASP A 16 4.43 2.16 -13.48
N GLY A 17 5.19 2.43 -12.41
CA GLY A 17 6.37 1.65 -12.02
C GLY A 17 6.05 0.28 -11.40
N GLU A 18 4.78 -0.01 -11.08
CA GLU A 18 4.39 -1.24 -10.39
C GLU A 18 4.25 -2.43 -11.34
N ARG A 19 4.85 -3.56 -10.92
CA ARG A 19 4.93 -4.77 -11.75
C ARG A 19 3.54 -5.36 -11.96
N GLY A 20 3.18 -5.64 -13.22
CA GLY A 20 1.89 -6.20 -13.59
C GLY A 20 0.78 -5.15 -13.73
N LEU A 21 1.01 -3.92 -13.27
CA LEU A 21 0.00 -2.86 -13.38
C LEU A 21 -0.12 -2.41 -14.83
N LYS A 22 0.99 -2.19 -15.53
CA LYS A 22 0.97 -1.80 -16.94
C LYS A 22 0.23 -2.81 -17.82
N GLU A 23 0.43 -4.10 -17.59
CA GLU A 23 -0.29 -5.17 -18.30
C GLU A 23 -1.79 -5.16 -17.97
N LEU A 24 -2.15 -4.97 -16.69
CA LEU A 24 -3.54 -4.86 -16.26
C LEU A 24 -4.23 -3.62 -16.87
N LEU A 25 -3.54 -2.49 -16.90
CA LEU A 25 -4.03 -1.23 -17.45
C LEU A 25 -4.09 -1.24 -18.98
N GLY A 26 -3.28 -2.07 -19.65
CA GLY A 26 -3.34 -2.25 -21.10
C GLY A 26 -4.69 -2.74 -21.61
N ALA A 27 -5.51 -3.35 -20.75
CA ALA A 27 -6.90 -3.72 -21.04
C ALA A 27 -7.88 -2.52 -20.97
N ASN A 28 -7.41 -1.33 -20.62
CA ASN A 28 -8.20 -0.12 -20.39
C ASN A 28 -9.43 -0.34 -19.49
N PRO A 29 -9.24 -0.81 -18.25
CA PRO A 29 -10.35 -1.08 -17.36
C PRO A 29 -11.13 0.19 -17.00
N GLU A 30 -12.47 0.13 -17.06
CA GLU A 30 -13.37 1.27 -16.78
C GLU A 30 -13.24 1.80 -15.34
N TRP A 31 -12.80 0.98 -14.40
CA TRP A 31 -12.60 1.37 -13.00
C TRP A 31 -11.34 2.21 -12.77
N TYR A 32 -10.38 2.22 -13.70
CA TYR A 32 -9.09 2.88 -13.47
C TYR A 32 -9.19 4.40 -13.27
N PRO A 33 -9.94 5.16 -14.08
CA PRO A 33 -10.14 6.59 -13.82
C PRO A 33 -10.79 6.86 -12.46
N VAL A 34 -11.70 5.99 -12.02
CA VAL A 34 -12.35 6.10 -10.70
C VAL A 34 -11.35 5.88 -9.58
N LEU A 35 -10.51 4.84 -9.69
CA LEU A 35 -9.44 4.56 -8.74
C LEU A 35 -8.47 5.73 -8.61
N ILE A 36 -7.95 6.24 -9.72
CA ILE A 36 -7.04 7.38 -9.71
C ILE A 36 -7.69 8.57 -9.01
N ARG A 37 -8.94 8.90 -9.36
CA ARG A 37 -9.65 10.00 -8.72
C ARG A 37 -9.82 9.82 -7.21
N GLN A 38 -10.14 8.62 -6.74
CA GLN A 38 -10.26 8.36 -5.30
C GLN A 38 -8.90 8.48 -4.58
N LEU A 39 -7.81 8.00 -5.19
CA LEU A 39 -6.47 8.11 -4.63
C LEU A 39 -6.01 9.57 -4.55
N GLU A 40 -6.24 10.36 -5.60
CA GLU A 40 -5.92 11.80 -5.61
C GLU A 40 -6.64 12.55 -4.48
N LEU A 41 -7.94 12.28 -4.30
CA LEU A 41 -8.73 12.91 -3.23
C LEU A 41 -8.30 12.44 -1.84
N ALA A 42 -7.91 11.17 -1.71
CA ALA A 42 -7.48 10.59 -0.45
C ALA A 42 -6.09 11.05 0.00
N VAL A 43 -5.17 11.26 -0.95
CA VAL A 43 -3.82 11.79 -0.69
C VAL A 43 -3.86 13.31 -0.50
N GLY A 44 -4.66 14.01 -1.31
CA GLY A 44 -4.69 15.48 -1.32
C GLY A 44 -3.31 16.05 -1.65
N ASP A 45 -2.87 17.04 -0.86
CA ASP A 45 -1.57 17.69 -1.02
C ASP A 45 -0.46 17.08 -0.11
N ALA A 46 -0.74 15.94 0.51
CA ALA A 46 0.20 15.29 1.41
C ALA A 46 1.40 14.73 0.64
N ARG A 47 2.60 14.92 1.19
CA ARG A 47 3.80 14.31 0.65
C ARG A 47 3.69 12.79 0.72
N ILE A 48 3.79 12.13 -0.43
CA ILE A 48 3.88 10.67 -0.52
C ILE A 48 5.29 10.27 -0.07
N ILE A 49 5.36 9.53 1.03
CA ILE A 49 6.60 8.93 1.51
C ILE A 49 6.82 7.58 0.82
N TYR A 50 5.73 6.84 0.60
CA TYR A 50 5.76 5.54 -0.04
C TYR A 50 4.45 5.22 -0.74
N LEU A 51 4.56 4.49 -1.84
CA LEU A 51 3.47 3.83 -2.54
C LEU A 51 3.86 2.39 -2.84
N GLY A 52 2.90 1.48 -2.73
CA GLY A 52 3.02 0.11 -3.21
C GLY A 52 1.72 -0.36 -3.84
N ALA A 53 1.79 -1.19 -4.88
CA ALA A 53 0.64 -1.89 -5.44
C ALA A 53 0.85 -3.42 -5.55
N ALA A 54 -0.18 -4.20 -5.25
CA ALA A 54 -0.20 -5.65 -5.42
C ALA A 54 -1.39 -6.06 -6.27
N ILE A 55 -1.13 -6.88 -7.27
CA ILE A 55 -2.15 -7.50 -8.10
C ILE A 55 -2.22 -8.97 -7.75
N ALA A 56 -3.43 -9.47 -7.59
CA ALA A 56 -3.74 -10.88 -7.50
C ALA A 56 -4.81 -11.20 -8.55
N SER A 57 -4.49 -12.13 -9.46
CA SER A 57 -5.42 -12.57 -10.49
C SER A 57 -5.85 -14.01 -10.23
N GLY A 58 -7.15 -14.23 -10.12
CA GLY A 58 -7.80 -15.55 -10.14
C GLY A 58 -8.34 -15.87 -11.53
N LEU A 59 -9.05 -17.00 -11.65
CA LEU A 59 -9.63 -17.47 -12.92
C LEU A 59 -10.65 -16.50 -13.55
N SER A 60 -11.27 -15.63 -12.75
CA SER A 60 -12.33 -14.71 -13.20
C SER A 60 -12.35 -13.40 -12.42
N THR A 61 -11.37 -13.20 -11.54
CA THR A 61 -11.34 -12.07 -10.61
C THR A 61 -9.95 -11.46 -10.61
N VAL A 62 -9.87 -10.15 -10.81
CA VAL A 62 -8.68 -9.36 -10.56
C VAL A 62 -8.88 -8.58 -9.28
N THR A 63 -7.91 -8.68 -8.38
CA THR A 63 -7.84 -7.83 -7.19
C THR A 63 -6.58 -6.98 -7.25
N LEU A 64 -6.76 -5.67 -7.29
CA LEU A 64 -5.67 -4.69 -7.15
C LEU A 64 -5.75 -4.07 -5.75
N ARG A 65 -4.63 -4.07 -5.04
CA ARG A 65 -4.49 -3.43 -3.72
C ARG A 65 -3.39 -2.39 -3.79
N ILE A 66 -3.67 -1.19 -3.31
CA ILE A 66 -2.73 -0.09 -3.26
C ILE A 66 -2.63 0.39 -1.82
N GLY A 67 -1.40 0.61 -1.35
CA GLY A 67 -1.11 1.26 -0.08
C GLY A 67 -0.23 2.47 -0.30
N ILE A 68 -0.66 3.63 0.20
CA ILE A 68 0.08 4.89 0.15
C ILE A 68 0.30 5.37 1.58
N PHE A 69 1.53 5.68 1.92
CA PHE A 69 1.90 6.24 3.22
C PHE A 69 2.36 7.69 3.02
N THR A 70 1.75 8.59 3.77
CA THR A 70 2.13 10.00 3.84
C THR A 70 2.79 10.30 5.20
N GLU A 71 3.09 11.56 5.46
CA GLU A 71 3.60 11.99 6.77
C GLU A 71 2.64 11.71 7.93
N HIS A 72 1.32 11.74 7.69
CA HIS A 72 0.31 11.66 8.76
C HIS A 72 -0.78 10.62 8.54
N THR A 73 -0.97 10.18 7.30
CA THR A 73 -2.05 9.27 6.92
C THR A 73 -1.55 8.06 6.15
N VAL A 74 -2.38 7.02 6.15
CA VAL A 74 -2.26 5.86 5.29
C VAL A 74 -3.52 5.75 4.45
N VAL A 75 -3.35 5.68 3.14
CA VAL A 75 -4.42 5.45 2.17
C VAL A 75 -4.31 4.02 1.69
N ALA A 76 -5.41 3.28 1.75
CA ALA A 76 -5.51 1.93 1.22
C ALA A 76 -6.65 1.86 0.21
N ALA A 77 -6.36 1.47 -1.02
CA ALA A 77 -7.37 1.22 -2.03
C ALA A 77 -7.41 -0.26 -2.41
N GLU A 78 -8.62 -0.78 -2.63
CA GLU A 78 -8.85 -2.11 -3.16
C GLU A 78 -9.80 -2.00 -4.34
N VAL A 79 -9.43 -2.63 -5.45
CA VAL A 79 -10.29 -2.86 -6.61
C VAL A 79 -10.53 -4.35 -6.71
N ILE A 80 -11.80 -4.74 -6.80
CA ILE A 80 -12.20 -6.10 -7.15
C ILE A 80 -12.97 -6.02 -8.46
N ASP A 81 -12.42 -6.64 -9.49
CA ASP A 81 -13.02 -6.74 -10.81
C ASP A 81 -13.26 -8.21 -11.11
N ASP A 82 -14.52 -8.63 -11.06
CA ASP A 82 -14.98 -10.00 -11.31
C ASP A 82 -15.64 -10.15 -12.69
N SER A 83 -15.40 -9.21 -13.61
CA SER A 83 -16.04 -9.12 -14.93
C SER A 83 -17.56 -8.94 -14.90
N THR A 84 -18.15 -8.65 -13.73
CA THR A 84 -19.55 -8.20 -13.64
C THR A 84 -19.66 -6.69 -13.81
N PRO A 85 -20.82 -6.15 -14.21
CA PRO A 85 -20.98 -4.71 -14.40
C PRO A 85 -20.71 -3.92 -13.11
N GLY A 86 -19.67 -3.09 -13.14
CA GLY A 86 -19.29 -2.21 -12.04
C GLY A 86 -18.30 -2.85 -11.07
N ALA A 87 -17.02 -2.90 -11.46
CA ALA A 87 -15.95 -3.27 -10.54
C ALA A 87 -15.96 -2.38 -9.29
N GLN A 88 -15.77 -3.00 -8.13
CA GLN A 88 -15.86 -2.30 -6.85
C GLN A 88 -14.52 -1.64 -6.52
N VAL A 89 -14.50 -0.31 -6.48
CA VAL A 89 -13.34 0.48 -6.01
C VAL A 89 -13.64 1.00 -4.61
N VAL A 90 -12.81 0.63 -3.63
CA VAL A 90 -12.92 1.12 -2.25
C VAL A 90 -11.61 1.72 -1.80
N THR A 91 -11.61 3.02 -1.52
CA THR A 91 -10.49 3.72 -0.88
C THR A 91 -10.81 4.06 0.57
N ARG A 92 -9.84 3.83 1.46
CA ARG A 92 -9.92 4.11 2.89
C ARG A 92 -8.72 4.94 3.31
N VAL A 93 -8.92 5.85 4.25
CA VAL A 93 -7.89 6.76 4.76
C VAL A 93 -7.87 6.67 6.28
N GLU A 94 -6.68 6.51 6.86
CA GLU A 94 -6.49 6.40 8.30
C GLU A 94 -5.34 7.26 8.79
N SER A 95 -5.40 7.65 10.06
CA SER A 95 -4.26 8.29 10.73
C SER A 95 -3.17 7.25 11.02
N ARG A 96 -1.91 7.63 10.80
CA ARG A 96 -0.74 6.81 11.20
C ARG A 96 -0.70 6.53 12.70
N ALA A 97 -1.13 7.49 13.52
CA ALA A 97 -1.23 7.33 14.98
C ALA A 97 -2.29 6.28 15.41
N GLY A 98 -3.19 5.90 14.49
CA GLY A 98 -4.17 4.85 14.71
C GLY A 98 -3.57 3.43 14.65
N LEU A 99 -2.30 3.27 14.26
CA LEU A 99 -1.67 1.96 14.12
C LEU A 99 -1.64 1.21 15.46
N LEU A 100 -2.16 -0.01 15.43
CA LEU A 100 -2.24 -0.90 16.59
C LEU A 100 -1.08 -1.87 16.69
N ARG A 101 -0.82 -2.54 15.58
CA ARG A 101 0.16 -3.61 15.43
C ARG A 101 0.40 -3.81 13.94
N PHE A 102 1.53 -4.42 13.61
CA PHE A 102 1.76 -4.97 12.29
C PHE A 102 2.08 -6.46 12.40
N GLU A 103 1.68 -7.22 11.39
CA GLU A 103 2.04 -8.62 11.21
C GLU A 103 2.91 -8.75 9.97
N LEU A 104 3.95 -9.57 10.09
CA LEU A 104 4.73 -10.07 8.97
C LEU A 104 4.53 -11.58 8.93
N SER A 105 4.15 -12.10 7.77
CA SER A 105 3.92 -13.53 7.56
C SER A 105 4.50 -13.96 6.21
N GLY A 106 4.80 -15.25 6.05
CA GLY A 106 5.45 -15.78 4.85
C GLY A 106 6.97 -15.87 4.97
N GLY A 107 7.63 -16.02 3.83
CA GLY A 107 9.05 -16.34 3.75
C GLY A 107 9.35 -17.83 3.63
N THR A 108 10.56 -18.11 3.18
CA THR A 108 11.13 -19.44 2.92
C THR A 108 12.56 -19.49 3.47
N GLU A 109 13.10 -20.68 3.73
CA GLU A 109 14.49 -20.79 4.18
C GLU A 109 15.50 -20.22 3.17
N SER A 110 15.16 -20.25 1.88
CA SER A 110 15.96 -19.64 0.81
C SER A 110 16.11 -18.12 0.95
N ASP A 111 15.19 -17.44 1.65
CA ASP A 111 15.28 -16.01 1.87
C ASP A 111 16.45 -15.62 2.82
N ASN A 112 17.02 -16.59 3.55
CA ASN A 112 18.19 -16.38 4.41
C ASN A 112 19.54 -16.49 3.67
N SER A 113 19.53 -16.80 2.36
CA SER A 113 20.78 -17.10 1.62
C SER A 113 21.62 -15.86 1.30
N SER A 114 21.00 -14.68 1.22
CA SER A 114 21.67 -13.37 1.21
C SER A 114 20.73 -12.27 1.70
N GLU A 115 21.25 -11.12 2.13
CA GLU A 115 20.42 -9.94 2.45
C GLU A 115 19.56 -9.48 1.25
N SER A 116 19.94 -9.88 0.04
CA SER A 116 19.25 -9.57 -1.21
C SER A 116 18.32 -10.69 -1.72
N SER A 117 18.30 -11.87 -1.09
CA SER A 117 17.57 -13.05 -1.58
C SER A 117 16.09 -13.05 -1.20
N TRP A 118 15.45 -11.88 -1.16
CA TRP A 118 14.04 -11.77 -0.81
C TRP A 118 13.17 -12.00 -2.06
N GLN A 119 12.85 -13.27 -2.37
CA GLN A 119 12.17 -13.60 -3.63
C GLN A 119 10.70 -13.17 -3.69
N GLY A 120 10.19 -12.53 -2.64
CA GLY A 120 8.79 -12.15 -2.53
C GLY A 120 7.96 -13.32 -2.00
N GLY A 121 6.99 -13.00 -1.15
CA GLY A 121 6.23 -14.02 -0.40
C GLY A 121 5.94 -13.61 1.04
N PHE A 122 6.50 -12.48 1.47
CA PHE A 122 6.12 -11.87 2.73
C PHE A 122 4.83 -11.07 2.53
N ARG A 123 3.90 -11.27 3.45
CA ARG A 123 2.68 -10.47 3.56
C ARG A 123 2.81 -9.63 4.81
N VAL A 124 2.82 -8.31 4.61
CA VAL A 124 2.80 -7.32 5.68
C VAL A 124 1.36 -6.83 5.86
N ARG A 125 0.85 -6.90 7.08
CA ARG A 125 -0.47 -6.37 7.44
C ARG A 125 -0.35 -5.37 8.57
N ALA A 126 -0.78 -4.14 8.34
CA ALA A 126 -0.89 -3.10 9.37
C ALA A 126 -2.35 -3.01 9.84
N PHE A 127 -2.57 -3.07 11.15
CA PHE A 127 -3.90 -3.06 11.76
C PHE A 127 -4.12 -1.73 12.48
N TYR A 128 -5.17 -1.01 12.13
CA TYR A 128 -5.50 0.28 12.71
C TYR A 128 -6.68 0.18 13.68
N ARG A 129 -6.80 1.15 14.57
CA ARG A 129 -7.84 1.20 15.63
C ARG A 129 -9.27 1.17 15.07
N SER A 130 -9.47 1.69 13.87
CA SER A 130 -10.75 1.63 13.17
C SER A 130 -11.16 0.23 12.69
N GLY A 131 -10.25 -0.75 12.77
CA GLY A 131 -10.41 -2.05 12.14
C GLY A 131 -9.88 -2.12 10.71
N LEU A 132 -9.34 -1.04 10.15
CA LEU A 132 -8.67 -1.10 8.84
C LEU A 132 -7.47 -2.04 8.91
N VAL A 133 -7.40 -2.95 7.93
CA VAL A 133 -6.22 -3.78 7.67
C VAL A 133 -5.61 -3.36 6.34
N VAL A 134 -4.45 -2.73 6.39
CA VAL A 134 -3.68 -2.40 5.19
C VAL A 134 -2.74 -3.55 4.89
N THR A 135 -2.93 -4.21 3.76
CA THR A 135 -1.96 -5.19 3.25
C THR A 135 -0.94 -4.44 2.41
N VAL A 136 0.30 -4.33 2.87
CA VAL A 136 1.36 -3.71 2.08
C VAL A 136 1.75 -4.69 0.97
N PRO A 137 1.72 -4.26 -0.29
CA PRO A 137 2.19 -5.06 -1.41
C PRO A 137 3.67 -5.44 -1.26
N ALA A 138 3.96 -6.72 -1.04
CA ALA A 138 5.34 -7.24 -0.98
C ALA A 138 5.48 -8.52 -1.80
N ASN A 139 4.71 -8.63 -2.89
CA ASN A 139 4.61 -9.88 -3.63
C ASN A 139 5.87 -10.20 -4.44
N VAL A 140 6.66 -9.21 -4.88
CA VAL A 140 8.01 -9.43 -5.46
C VAL A 140 8.91 -8.21 -5.24
N VAL A 141 9.97 -8.37 -4.44
CA VAL A 141 10.97 -7.33 -4.16
C VAL A 141 12.25 -7.57 -4.98
N ASP A 142 12.08 -7.62 -6.30
CA ASP A 142 13.11 -8.01 -7.27
C ASP A 142 14.12 -6.91 -7.62
N THR A 143 13.77 -5.64 -7.38
CA THR A 143 14.64 -4.49 -7.65
C THR A 143 15.17 -3.84 -6.37
N GLU A 144 16.31 -3.15 -6.47
CA GLU A 144 16.87 -2.38 -5.35
C GLU A 144 15.94 -1.26 -4.90
N ALA A 145 15.32 -0.54 -5.84
CA ALA A 145 14.33 0.49 -5.53
C ALA A 145 13.18 -0.07 -4.68
N LYS A 146 12.60 -1.21 -5.06
CA LYS A 146 11.54 -1.86 -4.27
C LYS A 146 12.02 -2.31 -2.90
N ARG A 147 13.26 -2.80 -2.78
CA ARG A 147 13.86 -3.16 -1.47
C ARG A 147 13.94 -1.94 -0.56
N VAL A 148 14.53 -0.85 -1.05
CA VAL A 148 14.62 0.42 -0.30
C VAL A 148 13.23 0.90 0.11
N SER A 149 12.26 0.85 -0.81
CA SER A 149 10.89 1.27 -0.53
C SER A 149 10.22 0.39 0.53
N VAL A 150 10.36 -0.94 0.49
CA VAL A 150 9.77 -1.82 1.52
C VAL A 150 10.45 -1.62 2.87
N HIS A 151 11.77 -1.47 2.92
CA HIS A 151 12.47 -1.14 4.17
C HIS A 151 11.98 0.18 4.76
N ALA A 152 11.84 1.23 3.94
CA ALA A 152 11.31 2.51 4.37
C ALA A 152 9.88 2.39 4.94
N VAL A 153 9.02 1.54 4.35
CA VAL A 153 7.68 1.26 4.91
C VAL A 153 7.76 0.59 6.25
N LEU A 154 8.54 -0.49 6.34
CA LEU A 154 8.65 -1.25 7.58
C LEU A 154 9.23 -0.38 8.70
N ASP A 155 10.20 0.47 8.38
CA ASP A 155 10.77 1.42 9.33
C ASP A 155 9.76 2.51 9.72
N GLY A 156 8.98 3.03 8.77
CA GLY A 156 7.88 3.95 9.05
C GLY A 156 6.81 3.36 9.97
N ILE A 157 6.39 2.12 9.70
CA ILE A 157 5.43 1.37 10.53
C ILE A 157 6.00 1.13 11.93
N ARG A 158 7.28 0.76 12.05
CA ARG A 158 7.96 0.59 13.34
C ARG A 158 8.02 1.91 14.11
N ALA A 159 8.37 3.00 13.44
CA ALA A 159 8.41 4.33 14.03
C ALA A 159 7.02 4.75 14.55
N ASP A 160 5.96 4.51 13.77
CA ASP A 160 4.59 4.80 14.19
C ASP A 160 4.18 4.01 15.45
N LEU A 161 4.61 2.76 15.55
CA LEU A 161 4.35 1.93 16.73
C LEU A 161 5.13 2.40 17.96
N GLN A 162 6.38 2.84 17.76
CA GLN A 162 7.24 3.35 18.82
C GLN A 162 6.83 4.75 19.30
N ALA A 163 6.27 5.57 18.41
CA ALA A 163 5.77 6.91 18.71
C ALA A 163 4.51 6.92 19.60
N ARG A 164 3.99 5.74 19.98
CA ARG A 164 2.92 5.65 20.97
C ARG A 164 3.34 6.33 22.27
N PRO A 165 2.57 7.30 22.79
CA PRO A 165 2.75 7.73 24.16
C PRO A 165 2.50 6.53 25.08
N PRO A 166 3.18 6.44 26.23
CA PRO A 166 2.83 5.47 27.25
C PRO A 166 1.34 5.61 27.55
N SER A 167 0.62 4.49 27.54
CA SER A 167 -0.76 4.42 28.00
C SER A 167 -0.83 5.06 29.39
N SER A 168 -1.41 6.25 29.48
CA SER A 168 -1.95 6.74 30.74
C SER A 168 -3.18 5.90 31.04
N VAL A 169 -2.95 4.67 31.50
CA VAL A 169 -3.90 4.00 32.39
C VAL A 169 -3.65 4.70 33.73
N LEU A 170 -4.33 5.84 33.91
CA LEU A 170 -4.67 6.28 35.24
C LEU A 170 -5.72 5.29 35.72
N ASP A 171 -5.29 4.42 36.62
CA ASP A 171 -6.18 3.76 37.55
C ASP A 171 -7.07 4.83 38.21
N ASP A 172 -8.38 4.64 38.13
CA ASP A 172 -9.36 5.12 39.10
C ASP A 172 -10.49 4.08 39.18
#